data_AF-A0A953QSN0-F1
#
_entry.id   AF-A0A953QSN0-F1
#
_cell.length_a   1.000
_cell.length_b   1.000
_cell.length_c   1.000
_cell.angle_alpha   90.00
_cell.angle_beta   90.00
_cell.angle_gamma   90.00
#
_symmetry.space_group_name_H-M   'P 1'
#
loop_
_entity.id
_entity.type
_entity.pdbx_description
1 polymer ?
#
loop_
_entity_poly.entity_id
_entity_poly.type
_entity_poly.pdbx_seq_one_letter_code
_entity_poly.pdbx_strand_id
1 'polypeptide(L)'
;MSCSSVDLKAYLLEDLAPVERAPVAKHLEACQECREELERLNVTRAALLSLEEQEAPQRIAFVSDKVFEPRWWQTIWHSGPVMGFASAGVLAVAILVHAFAHPAGTVAPSATVDVAQIEQRIEREVNARLDAAVAKTVADTETRQAALSKQLDSAELDLAAAQQTIRYYNQQMGRMIVASSSSGQERQAQ
;
A
#
# COMPACT_ATOMS: atom_id res chain seq x y z
N MET A 1 8.09 12.03 59.43
CA MET A 1 7.15 10.89 59.48
C MET A 1 6.08 11.20 58.47
N SER A 2 5.98 10.43 57.38
CA SER A 2 5.06 10.74 56.27
C SER A 2 3.62 10.38 56.65
N CYS A 3 2.74 11.37 56.70
CA CYS A 3 1.31 11.18 57.00
C CYS A 3 0.56 10.43 55.88
N SER A 4 1.16 10.26 54.71
CA SER A 4 0.57 9.59 53.53
C SER A 4 0.40 8.09 53.65
N SER A 5 1.06 7.43 54.62
CA SER A 5 0.95 5.98 54.83
C SER A 5 -0.17 5.60 55.81
N VAL A 6 -0.88 6.58 56.37
CA VAL A 6 -1.91 6.36 57.40
C VAL A 6 -3.29 6.46 56.75
N ASP A 7 -4.01 5.34 56.69
CA ASP A 7 -5.39 5.32 56.19
C ASP A 7 -6.39 5.72 57.28
N LEU A 8 -6.64 7.03 57.39
CA LEU A 8 -7.60 7.59 58.34
C LEU A 8 -9.04 7.21 58.02
N LYS A 9 -9.38 6.97 56.74
CA LYS A 9 -10.74 6.63 56.32
C LYS A 9 -11.09 5.22 56.74
N ALA A 10 -10.21 4.28 56.45
CA ALA A 10 -10.40 2.90 56.86
C ALA A 10 -10.32 2.76 58.39
N TYR A 11 -9.58 3.64 59.09
CA TYR A 11 -9.57 3.67 60.56
C TYR A 11 -10.93 4.16 61.10
N LEU A 12 -11.48 5.23 60.52
CA LEU A 12 -12.78 5.80 60.90
C LEU A 12 -13.96 4.86 60.61
N LEU A 13 -13.94 4.18 59.46
CA LEU A 13 -14.98 3.25 59.01
C LEU A 13 -14.85 1.85 59.65
N GLU A 14 -13.83 1.64 60.48
CA GLU A 14 -13.54 0.38 61.14
C GLU A 14 -13.17 -0.78 60.18
N ASP A 15 -12.74 -0.44 58.97
CA ASP A 15 -12.31 -1.41 57.95
C ASP A 15 -10.87 -1.93 58.16
N LEU A 16 -10.11 -1.35 59.11
CA LEU A 16 -8.76 -1.83 59.46
C LEU A 16 -8.79 -3.13 60.26
N ALA A 17 -7.87 -4.04 59.93
CA ALA A 17 -7.59 -5.21 60.75
C ALA A 17 -7.10 -4.80 62.15
N PRO A 18 -7.39 -5.57 63.22
CA PRO A 18 -7.03 -5.20 64.59
C PRO A 18 -5.54 -4.89 64.80
N VAL A 19 -4.66 -5.56 64.06
CA VAL A 19 -3.19 -5.38 64.11
C VAL A 19 -2.77 -4.02 63.53
N GLU A 20 -3.52 -3.47 62.58
CA GLU A 20 -3.22 -2.24 61.87
C GLU A 20 -3.77 -1.01 62.59
N ARG A 21 -4.73 -1.17 63.50
CA ARG A 21 -5.33 -0.05 64.26
C ARG A 21 -4.38 0.56 65.29
N ALA A 22 -3.59 -0.26 65.98
CA ALA A 22 -2.64 0.18 67.00
C ALA A 22 -1.59 1.19 66.48
N PRO A 23 -0.92 0.97 65.33
CA PRO A 23 0.02 1.95 64.81
C PRO A 23 -0.65 3.25 64.34
N VAL A 24 -1.88 3.19 63.80
CA VAL A 24 -2.64 4.39 63.40
C VAL A 24 -3.03 5.23 64.63
N ALA A 25 -3.52 4.60 65.71
CA ALA A 25 -3.82 5.29 66.95
C ALA A 25 -2.59 5.99 67.54
N LYS A 26 -1.44 5.31 67.56
CA LYS A 26 -0.17 5.89 67.99
C LYS A 26 0.26 7.08 67.12
N HIS A 27 -0.02 7.04 65.82
CA HIS A 27 0.25 8.17 64.92
C HIS A 27 -0.65 9.36 65.21
N LEU A 28 -1.94 9.13 65.48
CA LEU A 28 -2.91 10.17 65.84
C LEU A 28 -2.56 10.87 67.15
N GLU A 29 -1.95 10.19 68.12
CA GLU A 29 -1.45 10.83 69.34
C GLU A 29 -0.28 11.79 69.05
N ALA A 30 0.59 11.45 68.10
CA ALA A 30 1.80 12.20 67.80
C ALA A 30 1.61 13.30 66.73
N CYS A 31 0.60 13.21 65.87
CA CYS A 31 0.43 14.09 64.71
C CYS A 31 -0.85 14.94 64.79
N GLN A 32 -0.70 16.26 64.86
CA GLN A 32 -1.84 17.19 64.90
C GLN A 32 -2.62 17.25 63.59
N GLU A 33 -1.94 17.30 62.43
CA GLU A 33 -2.59 17.40 61.13
C GLU A 33 -3.54 16.21 60.86
N CYS A 34 -3.13 14.99 61.23
CA CYS A 34 -3.96 13.80 61.09
C CYS A 34 -5.17 13.80 62.04
N ARG A 35 -5.08 14.44 63.22
CA ARG A 35 -6.25 14.62 64.11
C ARG A 35 -7.25 15.60 63.53
N GLU A 36 -6.78 16.70 62.97
CA GLU A 36 -7.65 17.70 62.31
C GLU A 36 -8.35 17.10 61.09
N GLU A 37 -7.65 16.29 60.30
CA GLU A 37 -8.27 15.56 59.19
C GLU A 37 -9.29 14.52 59.67
N LEU A 38 -8.98 13.77 60.73
CA LEU A 38 -9.93 12.83 61.32
C LEU A 38 -11.21 13.53 61.80
N GLU A 39 -11.08 14.73 62.39
CA GLU A 39 -12.23 15.54 62.79
C GLU A 39 -13.08 15.99 61.61
N ARG A 40 -12.45 16.43 60.50
CA ARG A 40 -13.18 16.74 59.25
C ARG A 40 -13.95 15.53 58.71
N LEU A 41 -13.34 14.34 58.78
CA LEU A 41 -13.98 13.10 58.36
C LEU A 41 -15.13 12.71 59.31
N ASN A 42 -15.00 12.93 60.62
CA ASN A 42 -16.08 12.71 61.59
C ASN A 42 -17.31 13.59 61.32
N VAL A 43 -17.11 14.87 60.99
CA VAL A 43 -18.22 15.77 60.61
C VAL A 43 -18.93 15.24 59.36
N THR A 44 -18.18 14.77 58.37
CA THR A 44 -18.76 14.19 57.14
C THR A 44 -19.53 12.90 57.46
N ARG A 45 -18.98 12.02 58.29
CA ARG A 45 -19.65 10.79 58.75
C ARG A 45 -20.95 11.11 59.48
N ALA A 46 -20.95 12.11 60.35
CA ALA A 46 -22.15 12.55 61.06
C ALA A 46 -23.21 13.11 60.10
N ALA A 47 -22.80 13.88 59.09
CA ALA A 47 -23.71 14.36 58.05
C ALA A 47 -24.32 13.21 57.23
N LEU A 48 -23.52 12.20 56.86
CA LEU A 48 -24.02 11.02 56.15
C LEU A 48 -25.00 10.20 57.00
N LEU A 49 -24.70 10.02 58.29
CA LEU A 49 -25.58 9.31 59.22
C LEU A 49 -26.83 10.11 59.63
N SER A 50 -26.88 11.41 59.31
CA SER A 50 -28.07 12.24 59.52
C SER A 50 -29.11 12.07 58.39
N LEU A 51 -28.74 11.45 57.28
CA LEU A 51 -29.65 11.15 56.20
C LEU A 51 -30.63 10.05 56.64
N GLU A 52 -31.86 10.13 56.15
CA GLU A 52 -32.85 9.09 56.38
C GLU A 52 -32.39 7.77 55.76
N GLU A 53 -32.45 6.69 56.55
CA GLU A 53 -32.07 5.35 56.10
C GLU A 53 -33.12 4.84 55.11
N GLN A 54 -32.85 5.06 53.83
CA GLN A 54 -33.70 4.57 52.75
C GLN A 54 -33.29 3.16 52.36
N GLU A 55 -34.28 2.30 52.16
CA GLU A 55 -34.04 0.93 51.68
C GLU A 55 -33.36 0.98 50.31
N ALA A 56 -32.25 0.22 50.17
CA ALA A 56 -31.54 0.13 48.91
C ALA A 56 -32.51 -0.34 47.81
N PRO A 57 -32.64 0.38 46.69
CA PRO A 57 -33.66 0.10 45.70
C PRO A 57 -33.48 -1.32 45.13
N GLN A 58 -34.43 -2.20 45.40
CA GLN A 58 -34.41 -3.60 44.97
C GLN A 58 -34.55 -3.77 43.43
N ARG A 59 -34.88 -2.67 42.73
CA ARG A 59 -34.99 -2.60 41.27
C ARG A 59 -34.32 -1.34 40.75
N ILE A 60 -33.02 -1.44 40.52
CA ILE A 60 -32.27 -0.46 39.72
C ILE A 60 -32.70 -0.61 38.26
N ALA A 61 -33.69 0.17 37.85
CA ALA A 61 -33.90 0.47 36.45
C ALA A 61 -32.99 1.66 36.12
N PHE A 62 -32.12 1.51 35.11
CA PHE A 62 -31.45 2.66 34.50
C PHE A 62 -32.49 3.49 33.76
N VAL A 63 -33.24 4.29 34.50
CA VAL A 63 -34.04 5.36 33.93
C VAL A 63 -33.01 6.40 33.49
N SER A 64 -32.66 6.36 32.21
CA SER A 64 -32.06 7.52 31.57
C SER A 64 -33.01 8.68 31.84
N ASP A 65 -32.56 9.64 32.64
CA ASP A 65 -33.35 10.79 33.03
C ASP A 65 -33.99 11.42 31.77
N LYS A 66 -35.31 11.64 31.79
CA LYS A 66 -36.05 12.20 30.65
C LYS A 66 -35.57 13.60 30.23
N VAL A 67 -34.67 14.18 31.04
CA VAL A 67 -34.00 15.46 30.81
C VAL A 67 -33.18 15.48 29.50
N PHE A 68 -32.85 14.33 28.92
CA PHE A 68 -32.08 14.23 27.66
C PHE A 68 -32.83 13.67 26.45
N GLU A 69 -34.15 13.86 26.33
CA GLU A 69 -34.81 13.59 25.04
C GLU A 69 -34.54 14.75 24.06
N PRO A 70 -33.70 14.58 23.03
CA PRO A 70 -33.51 15.60 22.02
C PRO A 70 -34.86 15.89 21.36
N ARG A 71 -35.21 17.17 21.25
CA ARG A 71 -36.46 17.58 20.60
C ARG A 71 -36.44 17.05 19.17
N TRP A 72 -37.59 16.66 18.63
CA TRP A 72 -37.68 16.03 17.30
C TRP A 72 -36.95 16.83 16.20
N TRP A 73 -36.94 18.16 16.27
CA TRP A 73 -36.15 19.00 15.37
C TRP A 73 -34.64 18.79 15.58
N GLN A 74 -34.14 18.80 16.82
CA GLN A 74 -32.73 18.54 17.13
C GLN A 74 -32.30 17.17 16.64
N THR A 75 -33.13 16.14 16.78
CA THR A 75 -32.85 14.79 16.27
C THR A 75 -32.67 14.79 14.75
N ILE A 76 -33.50 15.54 14.02
CA ILE A 76 -33.37 15.70 12.57
C ILE A 76 -32.04 16.40 12.22
N TRP A 77 -31.69 17.48 12.89
CA TRP A 77 -30.44 18.23 12.63
C TRP A 77 -29.17 17.48 13.05
N HIS A 78 -29.24 16.57 14.03
CA HIS A 78 -28.08 15.77 14.49
C HIS A 78 -27.95 14.41 13.78
N SER A 79 -28.93 14.02 12.97
CA SER A 79 -28.88 12.76 12.23
C SER A 79 -28.09 12.91 10.94
N GLY A 80 -26.84 12.42 10.93
CA GLY A 80 -25.95 12.46 9.76
C GLY A 80 -26.58 11.97 8.45
N PRO A 81 -27.36 10.87 8.43
CA PRO A 81 -28.04 10.42 7.20
C PRO A 81 -29.09 11.40 6.66
N VAL A 82 -29.85 12.08 7.54
CA VAL A 82 -30.91 13.01 7.10
C VAL A 82 -30.32 14.26 6.46
N MET A 83 -29.18 14.74 6.98
CA MET A 83 -28.43 15.83 6.34
C MET A 83 -27.92 15.46 4.94
N GLY A 84 -27.56 14.19 4.73
CA GLY A 84 -27.18 13.66 3.41
C GLY A 84 -28.32 13.70 2.40
N PHE A 85 -29.54 13.29 2.80
CA PHE A 85 -30.71 13.38 1.91
C PHE A 85 -31.18 14.82 1.69
N ALA A 86 -31.05 15.68 2.70
CA ALA A 86 -31.40 17.10 2.56
C ALA A 86 -30.54 17.79 1.49
N SER A 87 -29.22 17.54 1.48
CA SER A 87 -28.32 18.10 0.46
C SER A 87 -28.61 17.55 -0.94
N ALA A 88 -28.91 16.25 -1.07
CA ALA A 88 -29.34 15.66 -2.33
C ALA A 88 -30.66 16.27 -2.84
N GLY A 89 -31.61 16.54 -1.94
CA GLY A 89 -32.86 17.23 -2.28
C GLY A 89 -32.63 18.65 -2.80
N VAL A 90 -31.79 19.44 -2.13
CA VAL A 90 -31.41 20.78 -2.58
C VAL A 90 -30.75 20.74 -3.96
N LEU A 91 -29.85 19.78 -4.19
CA LEU A 91 -29.20 19.59 -5.49
C LEU A 91 -30.19 19.22 -6.60
N ALA A 92 -31.12 18.31 -6.33
CA ALA A 92 -32.16 17.94 -7.29
C ALA A 92 -33.04 19.14 -7.66
N VAL A 93 -33.45 19.96 -6.68
CA VAL A 93 -34.21 21.19 -6.93
C VAL A 93 -33.38 22.19 -7.75
N ALA A 94 -32.09 22.35 -7.44
CA ALA A 94 -31.21 23.24 -8.21
C ALA A 94 -31.11 22.81 -9.68
N ILE A 95 -31.01 21.51 -9.97
CA ILE A 95 -31.00 20.99 -11.35
C ILE A 95 -32.33 21.28 -12.05
N LEU A 96 -33.47 21.02 -11.39
CA LEU A 96 -34.79 21.27 -11.97
C LEU A 96 -35.01 22.77 -12.24
N VAL A 97 -34.64 23.63 -11.30
CA VAL A 97 -34.71 25.09 -11.46
C VAL A 97 -33.79 25.53 -12.59
N HIS A 98 -32.57 25.00 -12.68
CA HIS A 98 -31.64 25.33 -13.76
C HIS A 98 -32.19 24.94 -15.12
N ALA A 99 -32.75 23.72 -15.25
CA ALA A 99 -33.37 23.23 -16.47
C ALA A 99 -34.61 24.05 -16.88
N PHE A 100 -35.40 24.53 -15.91
CA PHE A 100 -36.58 25.34 -16.17
C PHE A 100 -36.24 26.80 -16.50
N ALA A 101 -35.25 27.39 -15.80
CA ALA A 101 -34.82 28.78 -15.99
C ALA A 101 -33.91 28.96 -17.22
N HIS A 102 -33.21 27.90 -17.63
CA HIS A 102 -32.39 27.87 -18.84
C HIS A 102 -32.92 26.74 -19.75
N PRO A 103 -34.12 26.91 -20.35
CA PRO A 103 -34.57 25.98 -21.37
C PRO A 103 -33.48 25.97 -22.44
N ALA A 104 -32.95 24.78 -22.74
CA ALA A 104 -31.89 24.62 -23.73
C ALA A 104 -32.37 25.29 -25.01
N GLY A 105 -31.79 26.45 -25.33
CA GLY A 105 -31.93 27.03 -26.66
C GLY A 105 -31.53 25.94 -27.64
N THR A 106 -32.34 25.74 -28.67
CA THR A 106 -32.10 24.80 -29.77
C THR A 106 -30.60 24.70 -30.02
N VAL A 107 -29.99 23.59 -29.62
CA VAL A 107 -28.56 23.36 -29.78
C VAL A 107 -28.31 23.55 -31.27
N ALA A 108 -27.67 24.66 -31.64
CA ALA A 108 -27.20 24.84 -33.00
C ALA A 108 -26.40 23.57 -33.33
N PRO A 109 -26.66 22.90 -34.47
CA PRO A 109 -26.03 21.63 -34.76
C PRO A 109 -24.54 21.79 -34.56
N SER A 110 -24.00 21.11 -33.54
CA SER A 110 -22.58 21.09 -33.25
C SER A 110 -21.89 20.79 -34.56
N ALA A 111 -20.94 21.64 -34.97
CA ALA A 111 -20.17 21.44 -36.19
C ALA A 111 -19.79 19.96 -36.27
N THR A 112 -20.38 19.26 -37.24
CA THR A 112 -20.21 17.82 -37.42
C THR A 112 -18.71 17.58 -37.48
N VAL A 113 -18.18 16.87 -36.47
CA VAL A 113 -16.78 16.49 -36.46
C VAL A 113 -16.54 15.72 -37.75
N ASP A 114 -15.74 16.29 -38.65
CA ASP A 114 -15.48 15.71 -39.97
C ASP A 114 -14.57 14.49 -39.80
N VAL A 115 -15.22 13.34 -39.66
CA VAL A 115 -14.58 12.04 -39.44
C VAL A 115 -13.57 11.74 -40.55
N ALA A 116 -13.83 12.18 -41.78
CA ALA A 116 -12.94 11.96 -42.92
C ALA A 116 -11.61 12.73 -42.75
N GLN A 117 -11.64 13.94 -42.19
CA GLN A 117 -10.43 14.72 -41.91
C GLN A 117 -9.57 14.06 -40.81
N ILE A 118 -10.21 13.46 -39.81
CA ILE A 118 -9.52 12.75 -38.73
C ILE A 118 -8.86 11.48 -39.26
N GLU A 119 -9.59 10.68 -40.05
CA GLU A 119 -9.09 9.45 -40.65
C GLU A 119 -7.90 9.71 -41.57
N GLN A 120 -7.99 10.72 -42.44
CA GLN A 120 -6.89 11.10 -43.33
C GLN A 120 -5.63 11.56 -42.59
N ARG A 121 -5.78 12.16 -41.40
CA ARG A 121 -4.65 12.54 -40.54
C ARG A 121 -4.00 11.32 -39.89
N ILE A 122 -4.82 10.36 -39.45
CA ILE A 122 -4.36 9.11 -38.86
C ILE A 122 -3.61 8.28 -39.90
N GLU A 123 -4.16 8.12 -41.11
CA GLU A 123 -3.52 7.35 -42.19
C GLU A 123 -2.14 7.90 -42.55
N ARG A 124 -2.00 9.23 -42.66
CA ARG A 124 -0.71 9.87 -42.93
C ARG A 124 0.33 9.58 -41.85
N GLU A 125 -0.06 9.68 -40.58
CA GLU A 125 0.83 9.44 -39.45
C GLU A 125 1.21 7.94 -39.35
N VAL A 126 0.25 7.05 -39.60
CA VAL A 126 0.49 5.59 -39.59
C VAL A 126 1.43 5.19 -40.72
N ASN A 127 1.21 5.69 -41.95
CA ASN A 127 2.08 5.38 -43.08
C ASN A 127 3.51 5.88 -42.85
N ALA A 128 3.67 7.10 -42.33
CA ALA A 128 5.01 7.65 -42.02
C ALA A 128 5.77 6.80 -40.99
N ARG A 129 5.07 6.32 -39.94
CA ARG A 129 5.68 5.45 -38.92
C ARG A 129 5.97 4.05 -39.44
N LEU A 130 5.09 3.52 -40.29
CA LEU A 130 5.26 2.21 -40.90
C LEU A 130 6.48 2.18 -41.83
N ASP A 131 6.62 3.19 -42.69
CA ASP A 131 7.76 3.30 -43.61
C ASP A 131 9.09 3.39 -42.86
N ALA A 132 9.15 4.18 -41.78
CA ALA A 132 10.34 4.29 -40.94
C ALA A 132 10.69 2.97 -40.24
N ALA A 133 9.68 2.23 -39.77
CA ALA A 133 9.89 0.92 -39.14
C ALA A 133 10.36 -0.12 -40.17
N VAL A 134 9.73 -0.17 -41.35
CA VAL A 134 10.08 -1.10 -42.43
C VAL A 134 11.51 -0.82 -42.90
N ALA A 135 11.87 0.43 -43.16
CA ALA A 135 13.22 0.81 -43.57
C ALA A 135 14.28 0.36 -42.55
N LYS A 136 14.00 0.52 -41.25
CA LYS A 136 14.89 0.04 -40.18
C LYS A 136 15.02 -1.48 -40.18
N THR A 137 13.92 -2.21 -40.34
CA THR A 137 13.97 -3.68 -40.39
C THR A 137 14.71 -4.21 -41.61
N VAL A 138 14.53 -3.59 -42.78
CA VAL A 138 15.24 -3.95 -44.01
C VAL A 138 16.74 -3.72 -43.83
N ALA A 139 17.15 -2.56 -43.30
CA ALA A 139 18.56 -2.29 -43.02
C ALA A 139 19.17 -3.32 -42.06
N ASP A 140 18.48 -3.68 -40.97
CA ASP A 140 18.97 -4.73 -40.05
C ASP A 140 19.12 -6.08 -40.76
N THR A 141 18.15 -6.46 -41.60
CA THR A 141 18.23 -7.73 -42.36
C THR A 141 19.36 -7.73 -43.38
N GLU A 142 19.59 -6.64 -44.10
CA GLU A 142 20.68 -6.51 -45.07
C GLU A 142 22.04 -6.60 -44.38
N THR A 143 22.20 -5.97 -43.20
CA THR A 143 23.46 -6.08 -42.44
C THR A 143 23.72 -7.51 -41.96
N ARG A 144 22.68 -8.22 -41.49
CA ARG A 144 22.79 -9.64 -41.11
C ARG A 144 23.14 -10.52 -42.31
N GLN A 145 22.52 -10.29 -43.46
CA GLN A 145 22.82 -11.03 -44.69
C GLN A 145 24.25 -10.78 -45.16
N ALA A 146 24.71 -9.53 -45.15
CA ALA A 146 26.09 -9.18 -45.50
C ALA A 146 27.13 -9.77 -44.51
N ALA A 147 26.77 -9.90 -43.23
CA ALA A 147 27.61 -10.56 -42.24
C ALA A 147 27.68 -12.08 -42.49
N LEU A 148 26.54 -12.72 -42.78
CA LEU A 148 26.47 -14.14 -43.09
C LEU A 148 27.20 -14.47 -44.40
N SER A 149 27.08 -13.65 -45.43
CA SER A 149 27.80 -13.87 -46.70
C SER A 149 29.31 -13.82 -46.48
N LYS A 150 29.80 -12.84 -45.72
CA LYS A 150 31.23 -12.77 -45.34
C LYS A 150 31.70 -13.99 -44.57
N GLN A 151 30.86 -14.53 -43.67
CA GLN A 151 31.20 -15.76 -42.93
C GLN A 151 31.28 -16.97 -43.87
N LEU A 152 30.35 -17.10 -44.83
CA LEU A 152 30.37 -18.17 -45.82
C LEU A 152 31.62 -18.07 -46.72
N ASP A 153 31.96 -16.87 -47.20
CA ASP A 153 33.17 -16.65 -48.02
C ASP A 153 34.44 -17.03 -47.24
N SER A 154 34.54 -16.64 -45.96
CA SER A 154 35.67 -17.03 -45.12
C SER A 154 35.74 -18.54 -44.88
N ALA A 155 34.59 -19.18 -44.65
CA ALA A 155 34.51 -20.62 -44.44
C ALA A 155 34.89 -21.41 -45.70
N GLU A 156 34.54 -20.91 -46.89
CA GLU A 156 34.95 -21.50 -48.16
C GLU A 156 36.47 -21.38 -48.36
N LEU A 157 37.05 -20.21 -48.03
CA LEU A 157 38.50 -20.01 -48.08
C LEU A 157 39.25 -20.96 -47.13
N ASP A 158 38.76 -21.13 -45.91
CA ASP A 158 39.33 -22.05 -44.91
C ASP A 158 39.26 -23.51 -45.38
N LEU A 159 38.12 -23.91 -45.99
CA LEU A 159 37.96 -25.24 -46.55
C LEU A 159 38.94 -25.48 -47.72
N ALA A 160 39.10 -24.50 -48.61
CA ALA A 160 40.04 -24.58 -49.72
C ALA A 160 41.50 -24.69 -49.23
N ALA A 161 41.87 -23.91 -48.20
CA ALA A 161 43.18 -23.99 -47.57
C ALA A 161 43.44 -25.37 -46.96
N ALA A 162 42.46 -25.91 -46.20
CA ALA A 162 42.57 -27.25 -45.62
C ALA A 162 42.76 -28.35 -46.68
N GLN A 163 42.05 -28.27 -47.81
CA GLN A 163 42.23 -29.21 -48.92
C GLN A 163 43.63 -29.13 -49.53
N GLN A 164 44.20 -27.93 -49.68
CA GLN A 164 45.56 -27.76 -50.17
C GLN A 164 46.58 -28.38 -49.20
N THR A 165 46.41 -28.17 -47.90
CA THR A 165 47.26 -28.78 -46.86
C THR A 165 47.22 -30.31 -46.92
N ILE A 166 46.04 -30.92 -47.07
CA ILE A 166 45.90 -32.38 -47.22
C ILE A 166 46.65 -32.87 -48.46
N ARG A 167 46.52 -32.18 -49.61
CA ARG A 167 47.23 -32.55 -50.84
C ARG A 167 48.75 -32.45 -50.66
N TYR A 168 49.22 -31.40 -50.00
CA TYR A 168 50.64 -31.22 -49.70
C TYR A 168 51.21 -32.40 -48.87
N TYR A 169 50.52 -32.77 -47.77
CA TYR A 169 50.93 -33.91 -46.95
C TYR A 169 50.93 -35.23 -47.74
N ASN A 170 49.91 -35.46 -48.57
CA ASN A 170 49.86 -36.65 -49.42
C ASN A 170 51.02 -36.73 -50.42
N GLN A 171 51.42 -35.60 -51.02
CA GLN A 171 52.58 -35.54 -51.91
C GLN A 171 53.89 -35.81 -51.17
N GLN A 172 54.06 -35.25 -49.97
CA GLN A 172 55.25 -35.49 -49.15
C GLN A 172 55.34 -36.96 -48.73
N MET A 173 54.23 -37.56 -48.30
CA MET A 173 54.15 -38.99 -47.98
C MET A 173 54.49 -39.86 -49.19
N GLY A 174 53.94 -39.55 -50.37
CA GLY A 174 54.25 -40.26 -51.61
C GLY A 174 55.74 -40.22 -51.96
N ARG A 175 56.40 -39.06 -51.78
CA ARG A 175 57.86 -38.91 -52.00
C ARG A 175 58.68 -39.75 -51.02
N MET A 176 58.29 -39.78 -49.74
CA MET A 176 58.99 -40.59 -48.72
C MET A 176 58.85 -42.09 -48.98
N ILE A 177 57.67 -42.56 -49.39
CA ILE A 177 57.44 -43.97 -49.74
C ILE A 177 58.33 -44.39 -50.93
N VAL A 178 58.38 -43.59 -52.00
CA VAL A 178 59.22 -43.89 -53.18
C VAL A 178 60.70 -43.94 -52.80
N ALA A 179 61.20 -42.98 -52.02
CA ALA A 179 62.60 -42.97 -51.55
C ALA A 179 62.94 -44.19 -50.67
N SER A 180 62.00 -44.65 -49.84
CA SER A 180 62.18 -45.87 -49.04
C SER A 180 62.18 -47.15 -49.90
N SER A 181 61.39 -47.19 -50.97
CA SER A 181 61.36 -48.34 -51.88
C SER A 181 62.61 -48.44 -52.76
N SER A 182 63.15 -47.30 -53.23
CA SER A 182 64.36 -47.30 -54.07
C SER A 182 65.61 -47.72 -53.27
N SER A 183 65.71 -47.27 -52.02
CA SER A 183 66.80 -47.70 -51.11
C SER A 183 66.69 -49.17 -50.70
N GLY A 184 65.48 -49.75 -50.70
CA GLY A 184 65.27 -51.19 -50.54
C GLY A 184 65.70 -52.01 -51.77
N GLN A 185 65.46 -51.49 -52.97
CA GLN A 185 65.81 -52.16 -54.23
C GLN A 185 67.33 -52.16 -54.48
N GLU A 186 68.05 -51.09 -54.10
CA GLU A 186 69.52 -51.04 -54.17
C GLU A 186 70.19 -52.02 -53.20
N ARG A 187 69.56 -52.35 -52.06
CA ARG A 187 70.06 -53.36 -51.11
C ARG A 187 69.83 -54.82 -51.55
N GLN A 188 68.94 -55.08 -52.51
CA GLN A 188 68.71 -56.41 -53.07
C GLN A 188 69.57 -56.70 -54.31
N ALA A 189 70.28 -55.70 -54.84
CA ALA A 189 71.14 -55.80 -56.02
C ALA A 189 72.65 -55.88 -55.68
N GLN A 190 73.00 -56.04 -54.40
CA GLN A 190 74.35 -56.36 -53.89
C GLN A 190 74.33 -57.71 -53.21
#